data_AF-A0A8H3PBM7-F1
#
_entry.id   AF-A0A8H3PBM7-F1
#
_cell.length_a   1.000
_cell.length_b   1.000
_cell.length_c   1.000
_cell.angle_alpha   90.00
_cell.angle_beta   90.00
_cell.angle_gamma   90.00
#
_symmetry.space_group_name_H-M   'P 1'
#
loop_
_entity.id
_entity.type
_entity.pdbx_description
1 polymer ?
#
loop_
_entity_poly.entity_id
_entity_poly.type
_entity_poly.pdbx_seq_one_letter_code
_entity_poly.pdbx_strand_id
1 'polypeptide(L)'
;MAKNWEGARSVLEATVKLLPRLSLKSFAENLQQITISNLSHLSKDAAWAAIQTNATAAEALEILEVGWAIIAKYIEFRDRASLPFENEHITEISGPSAGAQKPNRISVPMMVVQRGEDIERWQGLVPTIRMEEGFERFPLPPTTADIIGQAKRGPIVVFNANEIRNDAVIDAEYDAQFRELLKNLRKLVGEKKLSVRLPSTKSKRQQELQGILKWLWDVAVRPVLKAFRFLEPVPSNPLPHIWWVTNGYLGLMPIHAAGDSKKTTSDHVVSNYIPILMALLYARERKLRHLLEPNTRMLITAMPRTAGLNPLAMEKEVELVTVTVKRMSSVVAFTLIEPPRSEVLGALGGCG
;
A
#
# COMPACT_ATOMS: atom_id res chain seq x y z
N MET A 1 15.55 -33.69 9.19
CA MET A 1 16.20 -33.32 7.91
C MET A 1 16.51 -31.84 7.96
N ALA A 2 17.74 -31.43 7.64
CA ALA A 2 18.06 -30.02 7.50
C ALA A 2 17.27 -29.44 6.32
N LYS A 3 16.57 -28.33 6.53
CA LYS A 3 15.75 -27.69 5.49
C LYS A 3 16.69 -27.11 4.43
N ASN A 4 16.46 -27.45 3.15
CA ASN A 4 17.23 -26.93 2.02
C ASN A 4 16.77 -25.51 1.65
N TRP A 5 17.09 -24.53 2.49
CA TRP A 5 16.72 -23.13 2.28
C TRP A 5 17.41 -22.49 1.08
N GLU A 6 18.62 -22.94 0.72
CA GLU A 6 19.33 -22.47 -0.47
C GLU A 6 18.60 -22.86 -1.75
N GLY A 7 18.18 -24.13 -1.85
CA GLY A 7 17.36 -24.60 -2.97
C GLY A 7 16.02 -23.88 -3.05
N ALA A 8 15.35 -23.69 -1.90
CA ALA A 8 14.09 -22.95 -1.83
C ALA A 8 14.27 -21.49 -2.29
N ARG A 9 15.29 -20.78 -1.81
CA ARG A 9 15.61 -19.41 -2.22
C ARG A 9 15.83 -19.32 -3.72
N SER A 10 16.64 -20.21 -4.29
CA SER A 10 16.96 -20.20 -5.72
C SER A 10 15.70 -20.29 -6.59
N VAL A 11 14.81 -21.25 -6.30
CA VAL A 11 13.56 -21.44 -7.05
C VAL A 11 12.60 -20.27 -6.84
N LEU A 12 12.42 -19.82 -5.60
CA LEU A 12 11.47 -18.77 -5.26
C LEU A 12 11.90 -17.41 -5.83
N GLU A 13 13.18 -17.04 -5.73
CA GLU A 13 13.69 -15.80 -6.35
C GLU A 13 13.59 -15.84 -7.88
N ALA A 14 13.91 -16.97 -8.52
CA ALA A 14 13.75 -17.12 -9.95
C ALA A 14 12.27 -16.95 -10.36
N THR A 15 11.35 -17.51 -9.58
CA THR A 15 9.90 -17.38 -9.79
C THR A 15 9.46 -15.92 -9.62
N VAL A 16 9.91 -15.24 -8.57
CA VAL A 16 9.63 -13.82 -8.34
C VAL A 16 10.19 -12.95 -9.46
N LYS A 17 11.33 -13.28 -10.06
CA LYS A 17 11.86 -12.52 -11.21
C LYS A 17 11.03 -12.67 -12.49
N LEU A 18 10.20 -13.70 -12.60
CA LEU A 18 9.28 -13.88 -13.74
C LEU A 18 7.96 -13.11 -13.57
N LEU A 19 7.62 -12.74 -12.35
CA LEU A 19 6.39 -12.03 -12.01
C LEU A 19 6.12 -10.77 -12.85
N PRO A 20 7.10 -9.88 -13.11
CA PRO A 20 6.87 -8.70 -13.96
C PRO A 20 6.47 -9.02 -15.41
N ARG A 21 6.67 -10.25 -15.88
CA ARG A 21 6.28 -10.72 -17.22
C ARG A 21 4.82 -11.19 -17.28
N LEU A 22 4.11 -11.22 -16.15
CA LEU A 22 2.70 -11.55 -16.12
C LEU A 22 1.87 -10.38 -16.68
N SER A 23 1.24 -10.60 -17.82
CA SER A 23 0.20 -9.69 -18.33
C SER A 23 -1.12 -10.01 -17.63
N LEU A 24 -1.47 -9.20 -16.63
CA LEU A 24 -2.77 -9.33 -15.94
C LEU A 24 -3.94 -8.83 -16.80
N LYS A 25 -3.67 -7.94 -17.77
CA LYS A 25 -4.68 -7.30 -18.64
C LYS A 25 -5.50 -8.31 -19.45
N SER A 26 -4.90 -9.45 -19.80
CA SER A 26 -5.54 -10.48 -20.61
C SER A 26 -6.49 -11.40 -19.84
N PHE A 27 -6.54 -11.31 -18.51
CA PHE A 27 -7.42 -12.13 -17.69
C PHE A 27 -8.75 -11.42 -17.41
N ALA A 28 -9.84 -12.18 -17.29
CA ALA A 28 -11.08 -11.68 -16.70
C ALA A 28 -10.84 -11.21 -15.25
N GLU A 29 -11.59 -10.22 -14.76
CA GLU A 29 -11.38 -9.58 -13.45
C GLU A 29 -11.30 -10.58 -12.28
N ASN A 30 -12.17 -11.59 -12.29
CA ASN A 30 -12.18 -12.65 -11.28
C ASN A 30 -10.88 -13.48 -11.30
N LEU A 31 -10.37 -13.80 -12.49
CA LEU A 31 -9.10 -14.51 -12.68
C LEU A 31 -7.92 -13.64 -12.29
N GLN A 32 -7.95 -12.33 -12.58
CA GLN A 32 -6.91 -11.40 -12.11
C GLN A 32 -6.79 -11.43 -10.58
N GLN A 33 -7.92 -11.38 -9.87
CA GLN A 33 -7.94 -11.44 -8.40
C GLN A 33 -7.43 -12.78 -7.86
N ILE A 34 -7.85 -13.90 -8.45
CA ILE A 34 -7.38 -15.24 -8.07
C ILE A 34 -5.88 -15.37 -8.31
N THR A 35 -5.40 -14.94 -9.49
CA THR A 35 -3.98 -14.96 -9.83
C THR A 35 -3.17 -14.10 -8.88
N ILE A 36 -3.59 -12.86 -8.59
CA ILE A 36 -2.90 -12.00 -7.62
C ILE A 36 -2.89 -12.61 -6.22
N SER A 37 -4.01 -13.18 -5.77
CA SER A 37 -4.09 -13.85 -4.47
C SER A 37 -3.06 -14.97 -4.37
N ASN A 38 -2.98 -15.84 -5.38
CA ASN A 38 -2.04 -16.96 -5.39
C ASN A 38 -0.57 -16.50 -5.45
N LEU A 39 -0.29 -15.41 -6.17
CA LEU A 39 1.07 -14.87 -6.31
C LEU A 39 1.50 -14.03 -5.11
N SER A 40 0.56 -13.53 -4.29
CA SER A 40 0.85 -12.65 -3.16
C SER A 40 1.72 -13.29 -2.06
N HIS A 41 1.78 -14.63 -2.03
CA HIS A 41 2.60 -15.40 -1.10
C HIS A 41 4.03 -15.61 -1.59
N LEU A 42 4.24 -15.73 -2.91
CA LEU A 42 5.54 -16.10 -3.50
C LEU A 42 6.68 -15.16 -3.10
N SER A 43 6.43 -13.85 -3.14
CA SER A 43 7.44 -12.84 -2.75
C SER A 43 7.75 -12.87 -1.26
N LYS A 44 6.75 -13.16 -0.41
CA LYS A 44 6.93 -13.29 1.04
C LYS A 44 7.75 -14.52 1.40
N ASP A 45 7.50 -15.62 0.72
CA ASP A 45 8.22 -16.88 0.92
C ASP A 45 9.65 -16.80 0.38
N ALA A 46 9.83 -16.14 -0.78
CA ALA A 46 11.16 -15.85 -1.32
C ALA A 46 11.99 -14.98 -0.37
N ALA A 47 11.40 -13.90 0.15
CA ALA A 47 12.05 -13.02 1.13
C ALA A 47 12.37 -13.76 2.43
N TRP A 48 11.48 -14.65 2.88
CA TRP A 48 11.74 -15.50 4.05
C TRP A 48 12.90 -16.47 3.81
N ALA A 49 12.90 -17.18 2.68
CA ALA A 49 14.00 -18.09 2.32
C ALA A 49 15.35 -17.34 2.19
N ALA A 50 15.32 -16.11 1.69
CA ALA A 50 16.49 -15.23 1.69
C ALA A 50 17.00 -14.94 3.11
N ILE A 51 16.13 -14.56 4.04
CA ILE A 51 16.50 -14.33 5.45
C ILE A 51 17.09 -15.60 6.10
N GLN A 52 16.53 -16.78 5.82
CA GLN A 52 17.03 -18.07 6.33
C GLN A 52 18.42 -18.44 5.77
N THR A 53 18.87 -17.78 4.71
CA THR A 53 20.19 -17.97 4.10
C THR A 53 21.09 -16.74 4.29
N ASN A 54 20.90 -16.01 5.39
CA ASN A 54 21.68 -14.83 5.79
C ASN A 54 21.60 -13.61 4.87
N ALA A 55 20.53 -13.49 4.05
CA ALA A 55 20.29 -12.25 3.34
C ALA A 55 19.98 -11.11 4.33
N THR A 56 20.43 -9.91 3.99
CA THR A 56 20.12 -8.67 4.71
C THR A 56 18.64 -8.31 4.56
N ALA A 57 18.14 -7.47 5.47
CA ALA A 57 16.77 -6.96 5.39
C ALA A 57 16.49 -6.18 4.09
N ALA A 58 17.51 -5.52 3.53
CA ALA A 58 17.38 -4.77 2.28
C ALA A 58 17.26 -5.71 1.07
N GLU A 59 18.04 -6.80 1.02
CA GLU A 59 17.89 -7.82 -0.03
C GLU A 59 16.52 -8.52 0.04
N ALA A 60 16.04 -8.82 1.25
CA ALA A 60 14.70 -9.37 1.45
C ALA A 60 13.60 -8.39 0.97
N LEU A 61 13.77 -7.08 1.22
CA LEU A 61 12.84 -6.06 0.75
C LEU A 61 12.86 -5.90 -0.78
N GLU A 62 14.02 -6.00 -1.41
CA GLU A 62 14.14 -5.99 -2.88
C GLU A 62 13.30 -7.10 -3.52
N ILE A 63 13.30 -8.31 -2.94
CA ILE A 63 12.46 -9.44 -3.37
C ILE A 63 10.96 -9.12 -3.17
N LEU A 64 10.59 -8.52 -2.04
CA LEU A 64 9.20 -8.14 -1.75
C LEU A 64 8.67 -7.10 -2.74
N GLU A 65 9.47 -6.08 -3.06
CA GLU A 65 9.12 -5.00 -4.00
C GLU A 65 8.77 -5.55 -5.39
N VAL A 66 9.51 -6.55 -5.89
CA VAL A 66 9.20 -7.18 -7.18
C VAL A 66 7.80 -7.79 -7.20
N GLY A 67 7.44 -8.53 -6.14
CA GLY A 67 6.12 -9.14 -6.04
C GLY A 67 5.02 -8.08 -5.91
N TRP A 68 5.25 -7.05 -5.10
CA TRP A 68 4.26 -6.01 -4.85
C TRP A 68 4.06 -5.06 -6.01
N ALA A 69 5.07 -4.85 -6.86
CA ALA A 69 4.94 -4.05 -8.08
C ALA A 69 3.83 -4.56 -9.00
N ILE A 70 3.57 -5.87 -9.04
CA ILE A 70 2.40 -6.41 -9.79
C ILE A 70 1.09 -5.96 -9.15
N ILE A 71 0.98 -6.03 -7.82
CA ILE A 71 -0.23 -5.65 -7.09
C ILE A 71 -0.50 -4.16 -7.28
N ALA A 72 0.54 -3.33 -7.20
CA ALA A 72 0.45 -1.89 -7.45
C ALA A 72 -0.01 -1.61 -8.89
N LYS A 73 0.56 -2.30 -9.89
CA LYS A 73 0.10 -2.21 -11.29
C LYS A 73 -1.38 -2.58 -11.42
N TYR A 74 -1.85 -3.64 -10.76
CA TYR A 74 -3.27 -4.01 -10.76
C TYR A 74 -4.17 -2.91 -10.18
N ILE A 75 -3.78 -2.30 -9.07
CA ILE A 75 -4.54 -1.19 -8.46
C ILE A 75 -4.59 0.01 -9.42
N GLU A 76 -3.48 0.36 -10.05
CA GLU A 76 -3.42 1.43 -11.04
C GLU A 76 -4.35 1.16 -12.25
N PHE A 77 -4.44 -0.10 -12.71
CA PHE A 77 -5.36 -0.47 -13.79
C PHE A 77 -6.82 -0.33 -13.38
N ARG A 78 -7.18 -0.71 -12.14
CA ARG A 78 -8.55 -0.56 -11.63
C ARG A 78 -8.95 0.91 -11.52
N ASP A 79 -8.05 1.76 -11.05
CA ASP A 79 -8.33 3.20 -10.92
C ASP A 79 -8.45 3.88 -12.29
N ARG A 80 -7.63 3.49 -13.28
CA ARG A 80 -7.75 3.99 -14.67
C ARG A 80 -9.04 3.54 -15.37
N ALA A 81 -9.50 2.31 -15.14
CA ALA A 81 -10.81 1.86 -15.66
C ALA A 81 -12.00 2.62 -15.04
N SER A 82 -11.77 3.35 -13.95
CA SER A 82 -12.76 4.13 -13.20
C SER A 82 -12.72 5.65 -13.50
N LEU A 83 -11.81 6.08 -14.38
CA LEU A 83 -11.57 7.48 -14.72
C LEU A 83 -11.81 7.71 -16.23
N PRO A 84 -12.76 8.57 -16.62
CA PRO A 84 -12.77 9.10 -17.98
C PRO A 84 -11.69 10.18 -18.05
N PHE A 85 -10.53 9.86 -18.60
CA PHE A 85 -9.55 10.88 -18.97
C PHE A 85 -9.35 10.87 -20.48
N GLU A 86 -9.89 11.91 -21.11
CA GLU A 86 -9.46 12.46 -22.38
C GLU A 86 -8.02 12.95 -22.23
N ASN A 87 -7.09 12.32 -22.96
CA ASN A 87 -5.80 12.90 -23.29
C ASN A 87 -5.38 12.34 -24.65
N GLU A 88 -5.39 13.21 -25.66
CA GLU A 88 -5.28 12.95 -27.11
C GLU A 88 -3.90 12.45 -27.59
N HIS A 89 -2.98 12.06 -26.71
CA HIS A 89 -1.65 11.57 -27.11
C HIS A 89 -1.23 10.22 -26.52
N ILE A 90 -2.16 9.43 -25.96
CA ILE A 90 -1.94 8.00 -25.63
C ILE A 90 -3.08 7.12 -26.20
N THR A 91 -3.59 7.48 -27.37
CA THR A 91 -4.72 6.80 -28.03
C THR A 91 -4.34 5.59 -28.89
N GLU A 92 -3.05 5.24 -29.03
CA GLU A 92 -2.64 4.08 -29.86
C GLU A 92 -2.47 2.75 -29.12
N ILE A 93 -2.81 2.66 -27.83
CA ILE A 93 -2.84 1.37 -27.08
C ILE A 93 -4.26 1.04 -26.59
N SER A 94 -5.25 1.88 -26.88
CA SER A 94 -6.65 1.67 -26.49
C SER A 94 -7.53 1.48 -27.73
N GLY A 95 -7.55 0.26 -28.28
CA GLY A 95 -8.53 -0.14 -29.29
C GLY A 95 -9.91 -0.44 -28.66
N PRO A 96 -11.02 -0.32 -29.42
CA PRO A 96 -12.36 -0.22 -28.87
C PRO A 96 -12.94 -1.59 -28.46
N SER A 97 -13.30 -1.77 -27.19
CA SER A 97 -14.31 -2.77 -26.81
C SER A 97 -15.69 -2.16 -27.03
N ALA A 98 -16.22 -2.35 -28.24
CA ALA A 98 -17.61 -2.10 -28.54
C ALA A 98 -18.52 -3.09 -27.80
N GLY A 99 -19.50 -2.55 -27.08
CA GLY A 99 -20.81 -3.18 -26.85
C GLY A 99 -20.84 -4.41 -25.95
N ALA A 100 -21.52 -4.28 -24.81
CA ALA A 100 -22.03 -5.40 -24.04
C ALA A 100 -22.86 -6.33 -24.94
N GLN A 101 -22.27 -7.44 -25.39
CA GLN A 101 -22.98 -8.59 -25.91
C GLN A 101 -22.59 -9.83 -25.09
N LYS A 102 -23.59 -10.70 -24.88
CA LYS A 102 -23.52 -11.98 -24.15
C LYS A 102 -22.22 -12.74 -24.43
N PRO A 103 -21.74 -13.57 -23.47
CA PRO A 103 -20.43 -14.21 -23.54
C PRO A 103 -20.38 -15.18 -24.72
N ASN A 104 -19.97 -14.67 -25.88
CA ASN A 104 -19.60 -15.49 -27.00
C ASN A 104 -18.26 -16.14 -26.63
N ARG A 105 -18.12 -17.43 -26.89
CA ARG A 105 -16.90 -18.20 -26.61
C ARG A 105 -15.72 -17.59 -27.37
N ILE A 106 -15.04 -16.61 -26.78
CA ILE A 106 -13.76 -16.13 -27.28
C ILE A 106 -12.79 -17.30 -27.14
N SER A 107 -12.24 -17.74 -28.27
CA SER A 107 -11.40 -18.94 -28.32
C SER A 107 -10.10 -18.68 -27.55
N VAL A 108 -9.78 -19.57 -26.61
CA VAL A 108 -8.53 -19.57 -25.81
C VAL A 108 -7.26 -19.33 -26.67
N PRO A 109 -7.14 -19.83 -27.92
CA PRO A 109 -5.97 -19.58 -28.76
C PRO A 109 -5.72 -18.09 -29.06
N MET A 110 -6.77 -17.29 -29.29
CA MET A 110 -6.63 -15.87 -29.65
C MET A 110 -6.07 -15.04 -28.49
N MET A 111 -6.46 -15.35 -27.25
CA MET A 111 -5.93 -14.69 -26.05
C MET A 111 -4.45 -15.05 -25.81
N VAL A 112 -4.04 -16.27 -26.14
CA VAL A 112 -2.64 -16.72 -25.99
C VAL A 112 -1.74 -16.02 -27.02
N VAL A 113 -2.22 -15.86 -28.25
CA VAL A 113 -1.50 -15.11 -29.31
C VAL A 113 -1.38 -13.63 -28.93
N GLN A 114 -2.48 -12.97 -28.57
CA GLN A 114 -2.45 -11.56 -28.15
C GLN A 114 -1.52 -11.33 -26.95
N ARG A 115 -1.49 -12.28 -26.01
CA ARG A 115 -0.58 -12.24 -24.86
C ARG A 115 0.89 -12.36 -25.28
N GLY A 116 1.19 -13.20 -26.28
CA GLY A 116 2.53 -13.31 -26.85
C GLY A 116 2.97 -11.98 -27.45
N GLU A 117 2.12 -11.38 -28.29
CA GLU A 117 2.36 -10.09 -28.94
C GLU A 117 2.56 -8.95 -27.94
N ASP A 118 1.75 -8.87 -26.88
CA ASP A 118 1.89 -7.85 -25.83
C ASP A 118 3.22 -8.00 -25.06
N ILE A 119 3.64 -9.25 -24.79
CA ILE A 119 4.91 -9.54 -24.12
C ILE A 119 6.08 -9.14 -25.02
N GLU A 120 6.04 -9.49 -26.31
CA GLU A 120 7.08 -9.12 -27.28
C GLU A 120 7.18 -7.62 -27.47
N ARG A 121 6.03 -6.94 -27.63
CA ARG A 121 5.97 -5.47 -27.74
C ARG A 121 6.53 -4.80 -26.48
N TRP A 122 6.18 -5.29 -25.30
CA TRP A 122 6.75 -4.80 -24.04
C TRP A 122 8.27 -5.02 -23.96
N GLN A 123 8.73 -6.21 -24.33
CA GLN A 123 10.16 -6.54 -24.36
C GLN A 123 10.94 -5.67 -25.36
N GLY A 124 10.33 -5.29 -26.48
CA GLY A 124 10.92 -4.35 -27.45
C GLY A 124 10.95 -2.90 -26.96
N LEU A 125 9.93 -2.45 -26.21
CA LEU A 125 9.83 -1.07 -25.72
C LEU A 125 10.74 -0.79 -24.51
N VAL A 126 10.94 -1.76 -23.62
CA VAL A 126 11.73 -1.56 -22.39
C VAL A 126 13.17 -1.07 -22.68
N PRO A 127 13.93 -1.65 -23.63
CA PRO A 127 15.24 -1.13 -24.00
C PRO A 127 15.20 0.32 -24.46
N THR A 128 14.23 0.70 -25.28
CA THR A 128 14.06 2.09 -25.75
C THR A 128 13.80 3.05 -24.59
N ILE A 129 12.91 2.69 -23.66
CA ILE A 129 12.63 3.52 -22.47
C ILE A 129 13.90 3.68 -21.61
N ARG A 130 14.73 2.64 -21.50
CA ARG A 130 15.98 2.69 -20.72
C ARG A 130 17.06 3.57 -21.32
N MET A 131 16.91 4.02 -22.56
CA MET A 131 17.84 4.97 -23.18
C MET A 131 17.54 6.42 -22.77
N GLU A 132 16.36 6.69 -22.20
CA GLU A 132 16.00 8.01 -21.70
C GLU A 132 16.67 8.29 -20.35
N GLU A 133 17.14 9.53 -20.15
CA GLU A 133 17.78 9.97 -18.90
C GLU A 133 16.84 9.77 -17.70
N GLY A 134 17.33 9.05 -16.68
CA GLY A 134 16.57 8.73 -15.47
C GLY A 134 15.64 7.52 -15.58
N PHE A 135 15.62 6.82 -16.73
CA PHE A 135 14.82 5.62 -16.96
C PHE A 135 15.64 4.35 -17.19
N GLU A 136 16.95 4.38 -16.95
CA GLU A 136 17.90 3.30 -17.23
C GLU A 136 17.52 1.99 -16.53
N ARG A 137 16.82 2.11 -15.40
CA ARG A 137 16.33 0.98 -14.61
C ARG A 137 14.87 0.63 -14.85
N PHE A 138 14.13 1.31 -15.72
CA PHE A 138 12.71 1.01 -15.95
C PHE A 138 12.50 -0.46 -16.41
N PRO A 139 11.47 -1.19 -15.95
CA PRO A 139 10.61 -1.01 -14.77
C PRO A 139 11.13 -1.84 -13.56
N LEU A 140 12.45 -1.95 -13.39
CA LEU A 140 13.08 -2.74 -12.34
C LEU A 140 12.77 -2.15 -10.95
N PRO A 141 12.68 -3.01 -9.92
CA PRO A 141 12.54 -2.55 -8.55
C PRO A 141 13.76 -1.70 -8.11
N PRO A 142 13.62 -0.97 -6.99
CA PRO A 142 14.74 -0.31 -6.32
C PRO A 142 15.80 -1.31 -5.91
N THR A 143 17.07 -0.92 -6.01
CA THR A 143 18.16 -1.73 -5.45
C THR A 143 18.17 -1.70 -3.94
N THR A 144 18.88 -2.68 -3.37
CA THR A 144 19.42 -2.61 -2.00
C THR A 144 20.07 -1.26 -1.67
N ALA A 145 20.84 -0.66 -2.58
CA ALA A 145 21.47 0.65 -2.36
C ALA A 145 20.43 1.79 -2.27
N ASP A 146 19.42 1.77 -3.13
CA ASP A 146 18.30 2.73 -3.10
C ASP A 146 17.52 2.58 -1.79
N ILE A 147 17.21 1.35 -1.38
CA ILE A 147 16.54 1.02 -0.11
C ILE A 147 17.29 1.63 1.08
N ILE A 148 18.59 1.36 1.17
CA ILE A 148 19.45 1.87 2.24
C ILE A 148 19.52 3.41 2.19
N GLY A 149 19.61 3.98 0.98
CA GLY A 149 19.57 5.43 0.76
C GLY A 149 18.28 6.05 1.31
N GLN A 150 17.13 5.40 1.10
CA GLN A 150 15.85 5.86 1.61
C GLN A 150 15.74 5.75 3.14
N ALA A 151 16.34 4.74 3.77
CA ALA A 151 16.31 4.59 5.22
C ALA A 151 17.03 5.75 5.95
N LYS A 152 17.89 6.52 5.27
CA LYS A 152 18.54 7.73 5.84
C LYS A 152 17.55 8.84 6.21
N ARG A 153 16.36 8.87 5.60
CA ARG A 153 15.30 9.86 5.85
C ARG A 153 14.22 9.35 6.81
N GLY A 154 14.59 8.39 7.65
CA GLY A 154 13.73 7.75 8.64
C GLY A 154 13.66 6.23 8.43
N PRO A 155 13.58 5.44 9.51
CA PRO A 155 13.53 3.99 9.43
C PRO A 155 12.32 3.51 8.62
N ILE A 156 12.56 2.51 7.78
CA ILE A 156 11.56 1.81 6.99
C ILE A 156 11.34 0.45 7.65
N VAL A 157 10.08 0.13 7.96
CA VAL A 157 9.72 -1.09 8.66
C VAL A 157 8.71 -1.87 7.84
N VAL A 158 9.05 -3.12 7.59
CA VAL A 158 8.26 -4.07 6.81
C VAL A 158 7.94 -5.25 7.70
N PHE A 159 6.67 -5.60 7.80
CA PHE A 159 6.25 -6.82 8.48
C PHE A 159 6.01 -7.93 7.46
N ASN A 160 6.82 -8.99 7.51
CA ASN A 160 6.59 -10.17 6.68
C ASN A 160 5.75 -11.21 7.45
N ALA A 161 4.44 -11.19 7.21
CA ALA A 161 3.49 -12.17 7.73
C ALA A 161 3.05 -13.13 6.61
N ASN A 162 3.35 -14.43 6.76
CA ASN A 162 3.03 -15.47 5.78
C ASN A 162 2.21 -16.64 6.37
N GLU A 163 1.40 -17.27 5.52
CA GLU A 163 0.47 -18.36 5.87
C GLU A 163 1.12 -19.75 5.77
N ILE A 164 2.23 -19.89 5.04
CA ILE A 164 2.92 -21.18 4.88
C ILE A 164 3.67 -21.53 6.16
N ARG A 165 2.95 -22.14 7.10
CA ARG A 165 3.48 -22.81 8.31
C ARG A 165 2.71 -24.09 8.65
N ASN A 166 2.33 -24.84 7.63
CA ASN A 166 1.95 -26.25 7.79
C ASN A 166 3.15 -27.12 7.42
N ASP A 167 4.09 -27.23 8.35
CA ASP A 167 4.88 -28.44 8.57
C ASP A 167 5.40 -28.37 10.01
N ALA A 168 4.90 -29.31 10.82
CA ALA A 168 4.99 -29.31 12.27
C ALA A 168 6.42 -29.07 12.77
N VAL A 169 6.55 -28.20 13.77
CA VAL A 169 7.80 -27.87 14.47
C VAL A 169 8.73 -27.00 13.63
N ILE A 170 8.54 -25.69 13.67
CA ILE A 170 9.60 -24.68 13.89
C ILE A 170 8.86 -23.37 14.20
N ASP A 171 8.89 -23.01 15.49
CA ASP A 171 8.32 -21.80 16.10
C ASP A 171 6.79 -21.75 16.27
N ALA A 172 6.31 -22.46 17.29
CA ALA A 172 4.91 -22.43 17.74
C ALA A 172 4.45 -21.02 18.16
N GLU A 173 5.38 -20.14 18.54
CA GLU A 173 5.07 -18.78 18.98
C GLU A 173 4.63 -17.91 17.81
N TYR A 174 5.36 -17.92 16.69
CA TYR A 174 4.95 -17.19 15.49
C TYR A 174 3.63 -17.71 14.93
N ASP A 175 3.43 -19.03 14.88
CA ASP A 175 2.18 -19.62 14.36
C ASP A 175 0.97 -19.21 15.21
N ALA A 176 1.14 -19.15 16.55
CA ALA A 176 0.15 -18.56 17.44
C ALA A 176 -0.09 -17.06 17.17
N GLN A 177 0.99 -16.28 16.97
CA GLN A 177 0.90 -14.85 16.67
C GLN A 177 0.20 -14.58 15.32
N PHE A 178 0.49 -15.38 14.27
CA PHE A 178 -0.14 -15.24 12.96
C PHE A 178 -1.63 -15.62 13.01
N ARG A 179 -2.00 -16.70 13.72
CA ARG A 179 -3.42 -17.01 13.97
C ARG A 179 -4.15 -15.90 14.71
N GLU A 180 -3.53 -15.35 15.75
CA GLU A 180 -4.11 -14.24 16.51
C GLU A 180 -4.20 -12.96 15.66
N LEU A 181 -3.23 -12.71 14.77
CA LEU A 181 -3.29 -11.65 13.75
C LEU A 181 -4.53 -11.80 12.87
N LEU A 182 -4.74 -12.97 12.27
CA LEU A 182 -5.90 -13.22 11.41
C LEU A 182 -7.22 -13.07 12.17
N LYS A 183 -7.27 -13.58 13.41
CA LYS A 183 -8.45 -13.46 14.28
C LYS A 183 -8.77 -12.02 14.63
N ASN A 184 -7.75 -11.21 14.96
CA ASN A 184 -7.93 -9.80 15.28
C ASN A 184 -8.25 -8.98 14.04
N LEU A 185 -7.60 -9.26 12.91
CA LEU A 185 -7.88 -8.62 11.63
C LEU A 185 -9.34 -8.81 11.22
N ARG A 186 -9.89 -10.03 11.31
CA ARG A 186 -11.33 -10.31 11.01
C ARG A 186 -12.31 -9.51 11.88
N LYS A 187 -11.87 -8.98 13.02
CA LYS A 187 -12.69 -8.07 13.86
C LYS A 187 -12.59 -6.62 13.41
N LEU A 188 -11.52 -6.23 12.71
CA LEU A 188 -11.30 -4.87 12.25
C LEU A 188 -11.77 -4.66 10.80
N VAL A 189 -11.69 -5.68 9.95
CA VAL A 189 -12.09 -5.63 8.54
C VAL A 189 -13.22 -6.61 8.22
N GLY A 190 -13.95 -6.35 7.13
CA GLY A 190 -15.07 -7.18 6.66
C GLY A 190 -16.43 -6.82 7.28
N GLU A 191 -17.44 -7.64 6.96
CA GLU A 191 -18.85 -7.36 7.30
C GLU A 191 -19.12 -7.38 8.81
N LYS A 192 -18.38 -8.20 9.57
CA LYS A 192 -18.56 -8.38 11.01
C LYS A 192 -17.67 -7.47 11.86
N LYS A 193 -17.09 -6.43 11.24
CA LYS A 193 -16.15 -5.51 11.89
C LYS A 193 -16.77 -4.78 13.08
N LEU A 194 -15.94 -4.46 14.07
CA LEU A 194 -16.36 -3.80 15.31
C LEU A 194 -17.09 -2.47 15.03
N SER A 195 -16.77 -1.75 13.96
CA SER A 195 -17.39 -0.45 13.70
C SER A 195 -18.87 -0.53 13.25
N VAL A 196 -19.39 -1.69 12.84
CA VAL A 196 -20.73 -1.83 12.21
C VAL A 196 -21.78 -2.45 13.15
N ARG A 197 -21.42 -2.78 14.40
CA ARG A 197 -22.36 -3.40 15.35
C ARG A 197 -23.21 -2.38 16.11
N LEU A 198 -24.32 -2.85 16.66
CA LEU A 198 -25.31 -2.06 17.41
C LEU A 198 -24.67 -1.10 18.45
N PRO A 199 -25.21 0.13 18.61
CA PRO A 199 -24.71 1.11 19.58
C PRO A 199 -24.64 0.57 21.03
N SER A 200 -25.59 -0.28 21.43
CA SER A 200 -25.63 -0.92 22.76
C SER A 200 -24.38 -1.73 23.11
N THR A 201 -23.62 -2.17 22.09
CA THR A 201 -22.38 -2.94 22.28
C THR A 201 -21.12 -2.07 22.39
N LYS A 202 -21.24 -0.73 22.36
CA LYS A 202 -20.09 0.20 22.26
C LYS A 202 -19.01 -0.06 23.32
N SER A 203 -19.39 -0.26 24.59
CA SER A 203 -18.43 -0.51 25.67
C SER A 203 -17.62 -1.80 25.44
N LYS A 204 -18.31 -2.91 25.16
CA LYS A 204 -17.67 -4.20 24.86
C LYS A 204 -16.76 -4.11 23.64
N ARG A 205 -17.21 -3.43 22.59
CA ARG A 205 -16.41 -3.21 21.37
C ARG A 205 -15.16 -2.38 21.63
N GLN A 206 -15.26 -1.36 22.47
CA GLN A 206 -14.11 -0.55 22.86
C GLN A 206 -13.10 -1.41 23.63
N GLN A 207 -13.54 -2.25 24.56
CA GLN A 207 -12.67 -3.19 25.27
C GLN A 207 -12.00 -4.19 24.32
N GLU A 208 -12.74 -4.76 23.37
CA GLU A 208 -12.19 -5.65 22.34
C GLU A 208 -11.13 -4.94 21.49
N LEU A 209 -11.40 -3.69 21.05
CA LEU A 209 -10.45 -2.89 20.29
C LEU A 209 -9.18 -2.60 21.10
N GLN A 210 -9.32 -2.19 22.36
CA GLN A 210 -8.17 -1.93 23.25
C GLN A 210 -7.33 -3.20 23.46
N GLY A 211 -7.95 -4.37 23.58
CA GLY A 211 -7.24 -5.65 23.62
C GLY A 211 -6.43 -5.91 22.36
N ILE A 212 -7.00 -5.61 21.17
CA ILE A 212 -6.30 -5.74 19.88
C ILE A 212 -5.13 -4.76 19.77
N LEU A 213 -5.33 -3.50 20.17
CA LEU A 213 -4.29 -2.45 20.12
C LEU A 213 -3.13 -2.77 21.06
N LYS A 214 -3.43 -3.28 22.27
CA LYS A 214 -2.42 -3.72 23.22
C LYS A 214 -1.63 -4.92 22.70
N TRP A 215 -2.33 -5.92 22.15
CA TRP A 215 -1.68 -7.07 21.54
C TRP A 215 -0.77 -6.64 20.38
N LEU A 216 -1.26 -5.78 19.48
CA LEU A 216 -0.49 -5.26 18.34
C LEU A 216 0.75 -4.48 18.80
N TRP A 217 0.63 -3.72 19.89
CA TRP A 217 1.75 -3.04 20.51
C TRP A 217 2.82 -4.02 20.97
N ASP A 218 2.44 -5.03 21.75
CA ASP A 218 3.37 -5.98 22.35
C ASP A 218 4.10 -6.83 21.30
N VAL A 219 3.40 -7.29 20.26
CA VAL A 219 3.97 -8.23 19.27
C VAL A 219 4.67 -7.53 18.09
N ALA A 220 4.26 -6.32 17.71
CA ALA A 220 4.74 -5.68 16.49
C ALA A 220 5.42 -4.33 16.74
N VAL A 221 4.76 -3.40 17.42
CA VAL A 221 5.24 -2.01 17.50
C VAL A 221 6.35 -1.83 18.53
N ARG A 222 6.14 -2.30 19.76
CA ARG A 222 7.08 -2.12 20.86
C ARG A 222 8.47 -2.70 20.54
N PRO A 223 8.61 -3.91 19.94
CA PRO A 223 9.91 -4.42 19.53
C PRO A 223 10.63 -3.51 18.54
N VAL A 224 9.89 -2.97 17.56
CA VAL A 224 10.42 -2.05 16.55
C VAL A 224 10.89 -0.74 17.20
N LEU A 225 10.04 -0.10 17.99
CA LEU A 225 10.39 1.16 18.65
C LEU A 225 11.55 0.99 19.64
N LYS A 226 11.63 -0.17 20.32
CA LYS A 226 12.77 -0.50 21.18
C LYS A 226 14.07 -0.64 20.38
N ALA A 227 14.03 -1.31 19.23
CA ALA A 227 15.20 -1.51 18.37
C ALA A 227 15.76 -0.17 17.85
N PHE A 228 14.89 0.77 17.50
CA PHE A 228 15.28 2.13 17.08
C PHE A 228 15.49 3.11 18.24
N ARG A 229 15.35 2.67 19.50
CA ARG A 229 15.50 3.50 20.72
C ARG A 229 14.53 4.69 20.77
N PHE A 230 13.29 4.50 20.32
CA PHE A 230 12.24 5.52 20.32
C PHE A 230 11.33 5.49 21.55
N LEU A 231 11.53 4.55 22.49
CA LEU A 231 10.64 4.42 23.64
C LEU A 231 10.93 5.46 24.74
N GLU A 232 12.18 5.79 25.09
CA GLU A 232 12.51 6.76 26.16
C GLU A 232 13.96 7.33 26.05
N PRO A 233 14.22 8.57 26.53
CA PRO A 233 13.28 9.68 26.70
C PRO A 233 12.98 10.33 25.34
N VAL A 234 11.76 10.88 25.19
CA VAL A 234 11.18 11.36 23.91
C VAL A 234 12.23 12.11 23.08
N PRO A 235 12.74 11.50 22.00
CA PRO A 235 13.77 12.12 21.19
C PRO A 235 13.09 13.23 20.41
N SER A 236 13.39 14.46 20.79
CA SER A 236 13.06 15.70 20.09
C SER A 236 11.57 16.05 19.93
N ASN A 237 11.31 17.36 20.03
CA ASN A 237 10.24 17.99 19.27
C ASN A 237 10.91 18.60 18.02
N PRO A 238 10.59 18.17 16.80
CA PRO A 238 9.54 17.21 16.44
C PRO A 238 9.90 15.74 16.70
N LEU A 239 8.88 14.90 16.87
CA LEU A 239 8.99 13.45 17.00
C LEU A 239 9.64 12.83 15.75
N PRO A 240 10.39 11.72 15.89
CA PRO A 240 10.98 11.03 14.74
C PRO A 240 9.90 10.40 13.86
N HIS A 241 10.14 10.39 12.55
CA HIS A 241 9.27 9.73 11.57
C HIS A 241 9.67 8.26 11.40
N ILE A 242 8.67 7.40 11.25
CA ILE A 242 8.85 6.00 10.84
C ILE A 242 7.97 5.72 9.63
N TRP A 243 8.45 4.86 8.72
CA TRP A 243 7.77 4.50 7.49
C TRP A 243 7.33 3.03 7.54
N TRP A 244 6.04 2.80 7.75
CA TRP A 244 5.42 1.48 7.75
C TRP A 244 5.10 1.05 6.33
N VAL A 245 5.74 -0.01 5.85
CA VAL A 245 5.37 -0.63 4.57
C VAL A 245 4.18 -1.56 4.81
N THR A 246 3.02 -1.17 4.28
CA THR A 246 1.73 -1.72 4.68
C THR A 246 1.16 -2.72 3.70
N ASN A 247 1.99 -3.65 3.24
CA ASN A 247 1.52 -4.74 2.42
C ASN A 247 1.17 -5.98 3.27
N GLY A 248 0.07 -6.65 2.93
CA GLY A 248 -0.45 -7.80 3.67
C GLY A 248 -1.23 -7.42 4.93
N TYR A 249 -1.48 -8.43 5.78
CA TYR A 249 -2.44 -8.33 6.89
C TYR A 249 -2.13 -7.24 7.92
N LEU A 250 -0.84 -7.01 8.24
CA LEU A 250 -0.44 -5.98 9.19
C LEU A 250 -0.64 -4.56 8.66
N GLY A 251 -0.66 -4.38 7.33
CA GLY A 251 -1.00 -3.10 6.72
C GLY A 251 -2.45 -2.67 6.95
N LEU A 252 -3.34 -3.61 7.28
CA LEU A 252 -4.74 -3.36 7.62
C LEU A 252 -4.96 -3.11 9.12
N MET A 253 -3.90 -3.23 9.93
CA MET A 253 -3.96 -3.02 11.37
C MET A 253 -3.65 -1.55 11.72
N PRO A 254 -4.29 -0.97 12.74
CA PRO A 254 -4.08 0.42 13.16
C PRO A 254 -2.77 0.58 13.96
N ILE A 255 -1.63 0.36 13.31
CA ILE A 255 -0.29 0.36 13.92
C ILE A 255 0.00 1.70 14.64
N HIS A 256 -0.42 2.84 14.08
CA HIS A 256 -0.25 4.16 14.68
C HIS A 256 -1.00 4.35 16.01
N ALA A 257 -2.04 3.55 16.25
CA ALA A 257 -2.84 3.58 17.48
C ALA A 257 -2.54 2.40 18.41
N ALA A 258 -1.62 1.50 18.03
CA ALA A 258 -1.21 0.39 18.88
C ALA A 258 -0.65 0.94 20.19
N GLY A 259 -1.10 0.39 21.31
CA GLY A 259 -0.72 0.88 22.62
C GLY A 259 -1.65 0.37 23.71
N ASP A 260 -1.41 0.83 24.92
CA ASP A 260 -2.39 0.75 25.99
C ASP A 260 -3.13 2.08 26.15
N SER A 261 -3.96 2.19 27.19
CA SER A 261 -4.74 3.39 27.45
C SER A 261 -3.90 4.62 27.85
N LYS A 262 -2.59 4.47 28.08
CA LYS A 262 -1.70 5.54 28.55
C LYS A 262 -0.72 6.00 27.48
N LYS A 263 -0.15 5.08 26.71
CA LYS A 263 0.79 5.38 25.62
C LYS A 263 0.51 4.52 24.41
N THR A 264 0.56 5.16 23.26
CA THR A 264 0.38 4.59 21.93
C THR A 264 1.60 4.90 21.07
N THR A 265 1.69 4.26 19.91
CA THR A 265 2.70 4.54 18.89
C THR A 265 2.83 6.03 18.57
N SER A 266 1.70 6.74 18.52
CA SER A 266 1.66 8.18 18.20
C SER A 266 2.32 9.07 19.25
N ASP A 267 2.48 8.58 20.48
CA ASP A 267 3.21 9.30 21.54
C ASP A 267 4.74 9.22 21.37
N HIS A 268 5.22 8.34 20.47
CA HIS A 268 6.65 8.07 20.28
C HIS A 268 7.17 8.45 18.89
N VAL A 269 6.33 8.34 17.85
CA VAL A 269 6.75 8.51 16.46
C VAL A 269 5.65 9.07 15.57
N VAL A 270 6.03 9.80 14.52
CA VAL A 270 5.12 10.11 13.41
C VAL A 270 5.06 8.92 12.47
N SER A 271 3.90 8.27 12.42
CA SER A 271 3.66 7.08 11.60
C SER A 271 3.31 7.44 10.15
N ASN A 272 4.17 7.09 9.20
CA ASN A 272 3.94 7.30 7.76
C ASN A 272 3.68 5.95 7.10
N TYR A 273 2.64 5.85 6.28
CA TYR A 273 2.22 4.59 5.65
C TYR A 273 2.58 4.62 4.17
N ILE A 274 3.24 3.57 3.69
CA ILE A 274 3.58 3.42 2.27
C ILE A 274 3.17 2.03 1.76
N PRO A 275 2.54 1.93 0.58
CA PRO A 275 2.12 0.64 0.05
C PRO A 275 3.30 -0.20 -0.43
N ILE A 276 4.29 0.46 -1.05
CA ILE A 276 5.54 -0.10 -1.56
C ILE A 276 6.64 0.97 -1.49
N LEU A 277 7.90 0.57 -1.48
CA LEU A 277 9.05 1.47 -1.44
C LEU A 277 9.18 2.30 -2.70
N MET A 278 8.83 1.78 -3.88
CA MET A 278 8.82 2.60 -5.11
C MET A 278 7.95 3.85 -4.97
N ALA A 279 6.81 3.76 -4.27
CA ALA A 279 5.94 4.90 -4.03
C ALA A 279 6.61 5.94 -3.11
N LEU A 280 7.40 5.49 -2.13
CA LEU A 280 8.19 6.36 -1.27
C LEU A 280 9.32 7.05 -2.04
N LEU A 281 10.03 6.30 -2.90
CA LEU A 281 11.07 6.83 -3.78
C LEU A 281 10.51 7.92 -4.67
N TYR A 282 9.44 7.59 -5.39
CA TYR A 282 8.73 8.52 -6.25
C TYR A 282 8.30 9.77 -5.48
N ALA A 283 7.64 9.63 -4.32
CA ALA A 283 7.21 10.77 -3.51
C ALA A 283 8.37 11.66 -3.03
N ARG A 284 9.54 11.07 -2.78
CA ARG A 284 10.73 11.79 -2.28
C ARG A 284 11.54 12.46 -3.38
N GLU A 285 11.64 11.83 -4.54
CA GLU A 285 12.29 12.37 -5.74
C GLU A 285 11.51 13.53 -6.32
N ARG A 286 10.18 13.42 -6.30
CA ARG A 286 9.27 14.45 -6.81
C ARG A 286 9.25 15.72 -5.98
N LYS A 287 10.23 15.93 -5.07
CA LYS A 287 10.43 17.07 -4.16
C LYS A 287 9.17 17.91 -4.12
N LEU A 288 8.22 17.59 -3.23
CA LEU A 288 6.95 18.31 -2.99
C LEU A 288 7.20 19.78 -2.60
N ARG A 289 7.87 20.53 -3.49
CA ARG A 289 8.32 21.91 -3.38
C ARG A 289 7.13 22.85 -3.35
N HIS A 290 6.00 22.42 -3.90
CA HIS A 290 4.77 23.19 -3.98
C HIS A 290 4.20 23.58 -2.61
N LEU A 291 4.46 22.81 -1.54
CA LEU A 291 4.04 23.19 -0.17
C LEU A 291 4.84 24.34 0.44
N LEU A 292 5.98 24.71 -0.16
CA LEU A 292 6.83 25.84 0.27
C LEU A 292 6.80 26.98 -0.76
N GLU A 293 6.09 26.82 -1.88
CA GLU A 293 5.92 27.87 -2.88
C GLU A 293 4.84 28.86 -2.42
N PRO A 294 5.03 30.17 -2.62
CA PRO A 294 3.98 31.14 -2.35
C PRO A 294 2.76 30.83 -3.24
N ASN A 295 1.57 30.87 -2.64
CA ASN A 295 0.27 30.56 -3.26
C ASN A 295 -0.01 29.06 -3.52
N THR A 296 0.50 28.16 -2.67
CA THR A 296 0.05 26.77 -2.61
C THR A 296 -1.47 26.71 -2.61
N ARG A 297 -2.07 26.00 -3.58
CA ARG A 297 -3.53 25.90 -3.65
C ARG A 297 -4.01 24.71 -2.83
N MET A 298 -4.89 24.97 -1.87
CA MET A 298 -5.49 23.95 -1.01
C MET A 298 -6.99 23.83 -1.30
N LEU A 299 -7.46 22.61 -1.53
CA LEU A 299 -8.88 22.30 -1.65
C LEU A 299 -9.40 21.70 -0.34
N ILE A 300 -10.44 22.30 0.23
CA ILE A 300 -11.18 21.79 1.39
C ILE A 300 -12.52 21.29 0.87
N THR A 301 -12.78 19.99 0.96
CA THR A 301 -14.08 19.42 0.56
C THR A 301 -14.82 18.90 1.79
N ALA A 302 -16.06 19.35 1.98
CA ALA A 302 -16.93 18.88 3.05
C ALA A 302 -18.18 18.19 2.50
N MET A 303 -18.61 17.11 3.16
CA MET A 303 -19.82 16.36 2.84
C MET A 303 -20.73 16.23 4.07
N PRO A 304 -21.33 17.33 4.55
CA PRO A 304 -22.22 17.30 5.72
C PRO A 304 -23.48 16.45 5.48
N ARG A 305 -24.01 16.39 4.25
CA ARG A 305 -25.07 15.43 3.88
C ARG A 305 -24.59 14.49 2.79
N THR A 306 -24.82 13.20 2.99
CA THR A 306 -24.64 12.15 1.98
C THR A 306 -25.95 11.38 1.84
N ALA A 307 -26.44 11.21 0.61
CA ALA A 307 -27.70 10.51 0.36
C ALA A 307 -27.69 9.10 0.97
N GLY A 308 -28.75 8.75 1.70
CA GLY A 308 -28.89 7.45 2.38
C GLY A 308 -28.12 7.32 3.70
N LEU A 309 -27.45 8.37 4.17
CA LEU A 309 -26.74 8.40 5.45
C LEU A 309 -27.23 9.55 6.34
N ASN A 310 -27.00 9.43 7.65
CA ASN A 310 -27.29 10.51 8.58
C ASN A 310 -26.37 11.71 8.33
N PRO A 311 -26.87 12.95 8.46
CA PRO A 311 -26.06 14.15 8.37
C PRO A 311 -24.90 14.15 9.38
N LEU A 312 -23.76 14.69 8.98
CA LEU A 312 -22.60 14.94 9.83
C LEU A 312 -22.61 16.41 10.25
N ALA A 313 -22.55 16.66 11.56
CA ALA A 313 -22.34 18.00 12.09
C ALA A 313 -20.87 18.38 11.89
N MET A 314 -20.57 19.05 10.77
CA MET A 314 -19.22 19.38 10.31
C MET A 314 -19.01 20.89 10.16
N GLU A 315 -20.04 21.71 10.41
CA GLU A 315 -20.05 23.14 10.13
C GLU A 315 -18.93 23.85 10.88
N LYS A 316 -18.73 23.49 12.16
CA LYS A 316 -17.70 24.07 13.02
C LYS A 316 -16.30 23.67 12.57
N GLU A 317 -16.11 22.40 12.20
CA GLU A 317 -14.84 21.87 11.74
C GLU A 317 -14.41 22.53 10.42
N VAL A 318 -15.34 22.65 9.47
CA VAL A 318 -15.09 23.30 8.18
C VAL A 318 -14.75 24.77 8.36
N GLU A 319 -15.49 25.48 9.21
CA GLU A 319 -15.20 26.87 9.54
C GLU A 319 -13.81 27.02 10.18
N LEU A 320 -13.49 26.20 11.18
CA LEU A 320 -12.21 26.25 11.89
C LEU A 320 -11.03 25.99 10.95
N VAL A 321 -11.12 24.96 10.10
CA VAL A 321 -10.06 24.65 9.11
C VAL A 321 -9.93 25.78 8.11
N THR A 322 -11.04 26.29 7.57
CA THR A 322 -11.02 27.38 6.58
C THR A 322 -10.40 28.65 7.15
N VAL A 323 -10.76 29.03 8.38
CA VAL A 323 -10.20 30.21 9.06
C VAL A 323 -8.71 30.02 9.34
N THR A 324 -8.30 28.83 9.79
CA THR A 324 -6.89 28.53 10.09
C THR A 324 -6.04 28.61 8.84
N VAL A 325 -6.48 28.04 7.72
CA VAL A 325 -5.74 28.06 6.46
C VAL A 325 -5.70 29.46 5.86
N LYS A 326 -6.79 30.24 5.92
CA LYS A 326 -6.80 31.64 5.46
C LYS A 326 -5.80 32.55 6.19
N ARG A 327 -5.39 32.20 7.41
CA ARG A 327 -4.34 32.92 8.15
C ARG A 327 -2.94 32.61 7.63
N MET A 328 -2.76 31.54 6.85
CA MET A 328 -1.48 31.16 6.25
C MET A 328 -1.29 31.97 4.96
N SER A 329 -0.38 32.94 4.98
CA SER A 329 -0.14 33.84 3.85
C SER A 329 0.35 33.16 2.57
N SER A 330 0.85 31.93 2.66
CA SER A 330 1.34 31.15 1.53
C SER A 330 0.29 30.24 0.91
N VAL A 331 -0.92 30.12 1.47
CA VAL A 331 -1.92 29.13 1.04
C VAL A 331 -3.18 29.81 0.54
N VAL A 332 -3.61 29.46 -0.67
CA VAL A 332 -4.91 29.85 -1.23
C VAL A 332 -5.87 28.69 -1.08
N ALA A 333 -6.80 28.80 -0.13
CA ALA A 333 -7.79 27.76 0.15
C ALA A 333 -9.13 28.01 -0.56
N PHE A 334 -9.68 26.95 -1.14
CA PHE A 334 -11.03 26.92 -1.70
C PHE A 334 -11.84 25.84 -0.97
N THR A 335 -13.06 26.16 -0.56
CA THR A 335 -13.94 25.23 0.15
C THR A 335 -15.11 24.83 -0.72
N LEU A 336 -15.30 23.54 -0.94
CA LEU A 336 -16.46 22.96 -1.61
C LEU A 336 -17.34 22.24 -0.60
N ILE A 337 -18.64 22.55 -0.60
CA ILE A 337 -19.64 21.93 0.27
C ILE A 337 -20.56 21.07 -0.58
N GLU A 338 -20.64 19.79 -0.28
CA GLU A 338 -21.43 18.80 -1.02
C GLU A 338 -21.13 18.73 -2.54
N PRO A 339 -19.86 18.85 -2.99
CA PRO A 339 -19.58 18.88 -4.42
C PRO A 339 -19.80 17.51 -5.09
N PRO A 340 -20.24 17.49 -6.37
CA PRO A 340 -20.16 16.28 -7.18
C PRO A 340 -18.71 15.88 -7.45
N ARG A 341 -18.50 14.60 -7.78
CA ARG A 341 -17.17 14.03 -8.10
C ARG A 341 -16.41 14.84 -9.15
N SER A 342 -17.09 15.30 -10.21
CA SER A 342 -16.48 16.04 -11.32
C SER A 342 -15.85 17.36 -10.86
N GLU A 343 -16.51 18.08 -9.95
CA GLU A 343 -16.02 19.35 -9.42
C GLU A 343 -14.79 19.15 -8.55
N VAL A 344 -14.78 18.12 -7.70
CA VAL A 344 -13.60 17.75 -6.90
C VAL A 344 -12.41 17.40 -7.81
N LEU A 345 -12.63 16.58 -8.85
CA LEU A 345 -11.56 16.21 -9.78
C LEU A 345 -11.02 17.41 -10.56
N GLY A 346 -11.88 18.32 -11.01
CA GLY A 346 -11.48 19.55 -11.69
C GLY A 346 -10.65 20.47 -10.79
N ALA A 347 -11.02 20.60 -9.51
CA ALA A 347 -10.29 21.42 -8.56
C ALA A 347 -8.95 20.80 -8.12
N LEU A 348 -8.89 19.46 -7.99
CA LEU A 348 -7.68 18.75 -7.58
C LEU A 348 -6.50 18.97 -8.53
N GLY A 349 -6.74 19.06 -9.84
CA GLY A 349 -5.69 19.31 -10.84
C GLY A 349 -4.96 20.65 -10.65
N GLY A 350 -5.58 21.59 -9.94
CA GLY A 350 -4.94 22.85 -9.58
C GLY A 350 -4.22 22.83 -8.23
N CYS A 351 -4.48 21.85 -7.37
CA CYS A 351 -3.91 21.82 -6.02
C CYS A 351 -2.48 21.28 -6.05
N GLY A 352 -1.60 21.89 -5.25
CA GLY A 352 -0.18 21.59 -5.21
C GLY A 352 0.52 22.54 -4.28
#